data_AF-A0ABD3V105-F1
#
_entry.id   AF-A0ABD3V105-F1
#
_cell.length_a   1.000
_cell.length_b   1.000
_cell.length_c   1.000
_cell.angle_alpha   90.00
_cell.angle_beta   90.00
_cell.angle_gamma   90.00
#
_symmetry.space_group_name_H-M   'P 1'
#
loop_
_entity.id
_entity.type
_entity.pdbx_description
1 polymer ?
#
loop_
_entity_poly.entity_id
_entity_poly.type
_entity_poly.pdbx_seq_one_letter_code
_entity_poly.pdbx_strand_id
1 'polypeptide(L)'
;MTDAQSAGIHANSAWQQLQGLEMTIQEWYKRCLLLQDICDELYRSSGRDRRILYQLKHYFIRQNVTSNVKDSFNFNEEFFDFCCNSCTVLAAMHYMQTEHLNDTPSDFPKSLQDKLIYIEHILKSEEMVFVSSLPAVQKVLKSEEQAARDDSYSDECICKQDIPGSDMICCENRNCDREICFHLECIEMNLENIPDISWFCSNDCKTSL
;
A
#
# COMPACT_ATOMS: atom_id res chain seq x y z
N MET A 1 -28.12 -1.38 -6.38
CA MET A 1 -28.37 -0.02 -6.91
C MET A 1 -29.61 0.67 -6.32
N THR A 2 -30.41 0.03 -5.46
CA THR A 2 -31.68 0.59 -4.97
C THR A 2 -31.62 1.27 -3.60
N ASP A 3 -30.70 0.89 -2.70
CA ASP A 3 -30.70 1.44 -1.33
C ASP A 3 -30.15 2.88 -1.25
N ALA A 4 -29.16 3.21 -2.09
CA ALA A 4 -28.58 4.55 -2.18
C ALA A 4 -29.57 5.59 -2.76
N GLN A 5 -30.47 5.16 -3.66
CA GLN A 5 -31.51 6.04 -4.21
C GLN A 5 -32.64 6.27 -3.20
N SER A 6 -32.98 5.26 -2.39
CA SER A 6 -34.00 5.38 -1.34
C SER A 6 -33.59 6.32 -0.19
N ALA A 7 -32.30 6.39 0.13
CA ALA A 7 -31.78 7.32 1.15
C ALA A 7 -31.87 8.80 0.72
N GLY A 8 -31.76 9.09 -0.58
CA GLY A 8 -31.82 10.46 -1.10
C GLY A 8 -33.22 11.09 -1.09
N ILE A 9 -34.27 10.28 -1.21
CA ILE A 9 -35.66 10.76 -1.32
C ILE A 9 -36.24 11.17 0.05
N HIS A 10 -35.68 10.68 1.15
CA HIS A 10 -36.17 10.92 2.51
C HIS A 10 -35.30 11.87 3.36
N ALA A 11 -34.26 12.48 2.77
CA ALA A 11 -33.35 13.39 3.47
C ALA A 11 -33.90 14.83 3.50
N ASN A 12 -34.09 15.40 4.69
CA ASN A 12 -34.73 16.70 4.91
C ASN A 12 -33.78 17.91 4.76
N SER A 13 -32.53 17.70 4.32
CA SER A 13 -31.59 18.79 4.04
C SER A 13 -30.58 18.40 2.96
N ALA A 14 -30.09 19.40 2.22
CA ALA A 14 -29.07 19.22 1.17
C ALA A 14 -27.78 18.57 1.70
N TRP A 15 -27.45 18.78 2.97
CA TRP A 15 -26.31 18.16 3.64
C TRP A 15 -26.49 16.65 3.85
N GLN A 16 -27.69 16.20 4.23
CA GLN A 16 -27.98 14.77 4.39
C GLN A 16 -28.02 14.01 3.07
N GLN A 17 -28.32 14.69 1.95
CA GLN A 17 -28.26 14.09 0.61
C GLN A 17 -26.81 13.84 0.14
N LEU A 18 -25.82 14.52 0.73
CA LEU A 18 -24.39 14.39 0.40
C LEU A 18 -23.67 13.32 1.22
N GLN A 19 -24.24 12.88 2.35
CA GLN A 19 -23.62 11.87 3.22
C GLN A 19 -23.50 10.48 2.57
N GLY A 20 -24.24 10.20 1.50
CA GLY A 20 -24.09 8.98 0.70
C GLY A 20 -23.08 9.09 -0.45
N LEU A 21 -22.47 10.26 -0.65
CA LEU A 21 -21.54 10.55 -1.75
C LEU A 21 -20.10 10.79 -1.29
N GLU A 22 -19.89 11.21 -0.03
CA GLU A 22 -18.55 11.31 0.55
C GLU A 22 -18.16 10.00 1.24
N MET A 23 -17.14 9.33 0.70
CA MET A 23 -16.34 8.42 1.53
C MET A 23 -15.94 9.18 2.79
N THR A 24 -16.13 8.56 3.95
CA THR A 24 -15.73 9.20 5.20
C THR A 24 -14.24 9.50 5.11
N ILE A 25 -13.79 10.68 5.55
CA ILE A 25 -12.39 11.16 5.40
C ILE A 25 -11.37 10.08 5.79
N GLN A 26 -11.69 9.26 6.80
CA GLN A 26 -10.89 8.11 7.23
C GLN A 26 -10.73 7.01 6.16
N GLU A 27 -11.75 6.72 5.37
CA GLU A 27 -11.69 5.73 4.28
C GLU A 27 -10.78 6.19 3.14
N TRP A 28 -10.77 7.49 2.82
CA TRP A 28 -9.87 8.03 1.82
C TRP A 28 -8.41 7.90 2.26
N TYR A 29 -8.09 8.27 3.50
CA TYR A 29 -6.74 8.11 4.04
C TYR A 29 -6.29 6.65 4.05
N LYS A 30 -7.16 5.71 4.46
CA LYS A 30 -6.86 4.27 4.40
C LYS A 30 -6.60 3.79 2.97
N ARG A 31 -7.39 4.22 1.99
CA ARG A 31 -7.16 3.89 0.58
C ARG A 31 -5.84 4.47 0.07
N CYS A 32 -5.49 5.69 0.47
CA CYS A 32 -4.20 6.28 0.11
C CYS A 32 -3.02 5.48 0.68
N LEU A 33 -3.09 5.06 1.95
CA LEU A 33 -2.04 4.25 2.58
C LEU A 33 -1.90 2.89 1.89
N LEU A 34 -3.01 2.18 1.69
CA LEU A 34 -3.00 0.90 0.99
C LEU A 34 -2.42 1.02 -0.43
N LEU A 35 -2.82 2.06 -1.18
CA LEU A 35 -2.31 2.28 -2.52
C LEU A 35 -0.83 2.70 -2.51
N GLN A 36 -0.37 3.39 -1.47
CA GLN A 36 1.05 3.71 -1.25
C GLN A 36 1.86 2.42 -1.03
N ASP A 37 1.39 1.51 -0.18
CA ASP A 37 2.05 0.22 0.06
C ASP A 37 2.11 -0.66 -1.20
N ILE A 38 1.04 -0.68 -2.00
CA ILE A 38 1.01 -1.32 -3.32
C ILE A 38 2.05 -0.69 -4.25
N CYS A 39 2.12 0.64 -4.27
CA CYS A 39 3.12 1.39 -5.02
C CYS A 39 4.53 0.97 -4.59
N ASP A 40 4.85 1.02 -3.31
CA ASP A 40 6.19 0.76 -2.82
C ASP A 40 6.63 -0.70 -3.06
N GLU A 41 5.68 -1.65 -2.98
CA GLU A 41 5.95 -3.05 -3.25
C GLU A 41 6.10 -3.35 -4.75
N LEU A 42 5.23 -2.82 -5.60
CA LEU A 42 5.13 -3.22 -7.01
C LEU A 42 5.78 -2.23 -7.97
N TYR A 43 5.75 -0.93 -7.66
CA TYR A 43 6.11 0.18 -8.54
C TYR A 43 7.20 1.08 -7.95
N ARG A 44 8.41 1.01 -8.53
CA ARG A 44 9.49 1.96 -8.22
C ARG A 44 9.68 2.95 -9.35
N SER A 45 9.79 4.22 -9.01
CA SER A 45 9.94 5.34 -9.96
C SER A 45 11.34 5.43 -10.61
N SER A 46 12.27 4.55 -10.23
CA SER A 46 13.63 4.55 -10.77
C SER A 46 13.81 3.51 -11.90
N GLY A 47 14.32 3.95 -13.05
CA GLY A 47 14.56 3.07 -14.20
C GLY A 47 15.72 2.08 -14.04
N ARG A 48 16.44 2.09 -12.90
CA ARG A 48 17.51 1.11 -12.60
C ARG A 48 16.93 -0.26 -12.22
N ASP A 49 15.78 -0.26 -11.56
CA ASP A 49 14.98 -1.45 -11.29
C ASP A 49 13.95 -1.57 -12.42
N ARG A 50 14.24 -2.36 -13.45
CA ARG A 50 13.39 -2.55 -14.65
C ARG A 50 12.11 -3.34 -14.31
N ARG A 51 11.26 -2.79 -13.45
CA ARG A 51 9.95 -3.37 -13.13
C ARG A 51 8.99 -3.08 -14.27
N ILE A 52 8.19 -4.09 -14.62
CA ILE A 52 7.25 -4.07 -15.75
C ILE A 52 6.30 -2.86 -15.69
N LEU A 53 5.88 -2.45 -14.50
CA LEU A 53 4.99 -1.29 -14.30
C LEU A 53 5.64 0.04 -14.70
N TYR A 54 6.94 0.24 -14.44
CA TYR A 54 7.63 1.45 -14.90
C TYR A 54 7.68 1.51 -16.42
N GLN A 55 7.93 0.38 -17.08
CA GLN A 55 7.95 0.30 -18.54
C GLN A 55 6.55 0.54 -19.13
N LEU A 56 5.51 -0.07 -18.55
CA LEU A 56 4.12 0.12 -18.97
C LEU A 56 3.67 1.58 -18.82
N LYS A 57 4.05 2.25 -17.72
CA LYS A 57 3.78 3.68 -17.54
C LYS A 57 4.32 4.51 -18.70
N HIS A 58 5.57 4.28 -19.10
CA HIS A 58 6.20 5.02 -20.20
C HIS A 58 5.61 4.67 -21.56
N TYR A 59 5.40 3.38 -21.82
CA TYR A 59 4.85 2.90 -23.08
C TYR A 59 3.45 3.46 -23.35
N PHE A 60 2.60 3.51 -22.32
CA PHE A 60 1.24 4.07 -22.41
C PHE A 60 1.14 5.56 -22.04
N ILE A 61 2.28 6.26 -21.91
CA ILE A 61 2.37 7.73 -21.71
C ILE A 61 1.57 8.19 -20.47
N ARG A 62 1.65 7.45 -19.37
CA ARG A 62 0.96 7.76 -18.10
C ARG A 62 1.82 8.67 -17.22
N GLN A 63 2.12 9.88 -17.67
CA GLN A 63 3.12 10.77 -17.04
C GLN A 63 2.77 11.18 -15.60
N ASN A 64 1.48 11.30 -15.28
CA ASN A 64 0.99 11.77 -13.98
C ASN A 64 1.04 10.71 -12.87
N VAL A 65 1.41 9.46 -13.18
CA VAL A 65 1.59 8.40 -12.20
C VAL A 65 2.89 8.64 -11.45
N THR A 66 2.85 8.81 -10.13
CA THR A 66 4.06 9.05 -9.33
C THR A 66 4.09 8.13 -8.11
N SER A 67 5.29 7.90 -7.57
CA SER A 67 5.44 7.13 -6.33
C SER A 67 4.89 7.85 -5.09
N ASN A 68 4.57 9.14 -5.19
CA ASN A 68 3.82 9.86 -4.16
C ASN A 68 2.33 9.72 -4.46
N VAL A 69 1.69 8.75 -3.81
CA VAL A 69 0.28 8.41 -4.06
C VAL A 69 -0.65 9.53 -3.64
N LYS A 70 -0.36 10.26 -2.55
CA LYS A 70 -1.24 11.33 -2.06
C LYS A 70 -1.45 12.43 -3.11
N ASP A 71 -0.40 12.81 -3.82
CA ASP A 71 -0.45 13.88 -4.83
C ASP A 71 -1.02 13.40 -6.18
N SER A 72 -1.08 12.08 -6.39
CA SER A 72 -1.46 11.49 -7.67
C SER A 72 -2.40 10.30 -7.53
N PHE A 73 -3.28 10.31 -6.52
CA PHE A 73 -4.09 9.15 -6.12
C PHE A 73 -4.90 8.58 -7.28
N ASN A 74 -5.73 9.42 -7.91
CA ASN A 74 -6.58 8.99 -9.03
C ASN A 74 -5.74 8.45 -10.20
N PHE A 75 -4.61 9.08 -10.51
CA PHE A 75 -3.75 8.63 -11.60
C PHE A 75 -3.08 7.28 -11.29
N ASN A 76 -2.66 7.05 -10.05
CA ASN A 76 -2.12 5.77 -9.62
C ASN A 76 -3.20 4.69 -9.64
N GLU A 77 -4.38 4.97 -9.07
CA GLU A 77 -5.50 4.03 -9.05
C GLU A 77 -5.91 3.60 -10.46
N GLU A 78 -6.14 4.55 -11.37
CA GLU A 78 -6.46 4.25 -12.77
C GLU A 78 -5.34 3.46 -13.46
N PHE A 79 -4.07 3.74 -13.13
CA PHE A 79 -2.95 3.05 -13.72
C PHE A 79 -2.83 1.59 -13.24
N PHE A 80 -3.04 1.34 -11.95
CA PHE A 80 -3.05 -0.02 -11.41
C PHE A 80 -4.25 -0.82 -11.90
N ASP A 81 -5.43 -0.21 -11.99
CA ASP A 81 -6.60 -0.85 -12.61
C ASP A 81 -6.33 -1.21 -14.07
N PHE A 82 -5.79 -0.26 -14.85
CA PHE A 82 -5.37 -0.53 -16.23
C PHE A 82 -4.37 -1.68 -16.33
N CYS A 83 -3.35 -1.71 -15.47
CA CYS A 83 -2.35 -2.77 -15.47
C CYS A 83 -2.95 -4.12 -15.07
N CYS A 84 -3.81 -4.15 -14.05
CA CYS A 84 -4.50 -5.35 -13.59
C CYS A 84 -5.37 -5.95 -14.71
N ASN A 85 -6.19 -5.12 -15.35
CA ASN A 85 -7.04 -5.52 -16.47
C ASN A 85 -6.20 -6.03 -17.65
N SER A 86 -5.12 -5.32 -17.99
CA SER A 86 -4.22 -5.71 -19.08
C SER A 86 -3.52 -7.04 -18.81
N CYS A 87 -2.99 -7.24 -17.60
CA CYS A 87 -2.35 -8.48 -17.19
C CYS A 87 -3.34 -9.65 -17.15
N THR A 88 -4.57 -9.42 -16.69
CA THR A 88 -5.64 -10.45 -16.67
C THR A 88 -5.99 -10.90 -18.08
N VAL A 89 -6.18 -9.95 -18.99
CA VAL A 89 -6.46 -10.24 -20.40
C VAL A 89 -5.29 -10.97 -21.04
N LEU A 90 -4.05 -10.54 -20.81
CA LEU A 90 -2.85 -11.18 -21.34
C LEU A 90 -2.68 -12.60 -20.80
N ALA A 91 -2.93 -12.83 -19.51
CA ALA A 91 -2.90 -14.15 -18.90
C ALA A 91 -3.96 -15.08 -19.50
N ALA A 92 -5.18 -14.57 -19.72
CA ALA A 92 -6.24 -15.32 -20.38
C ALA A 92 -5.88 -15.68 -21.82
N MET A 93 -5.34 -14.74 -22.61
CA MET A 93 -4.88 -14.99 -23.97
C MET A 93 -3.75 -16.02 -24.01
N HIS A 94 -2.78 -15.92 -23.11
CA HIS A 94 -1.70 -16.89 -22.98
C HIS A 94 -2.23 -18.29 -22.63
N TYR A 95 -3.17 -18.39 -21.69
CA TYR A 95 -3.80 -19.65 -21.31
C TYR A 95 -4.57 -20.29 -22.48
N MET A 96 -5.29 -19.47 -23.24
CA MET A 96 -6.07 -19.89 -24.41
C MET A 96 -5.24 -20.03 -25.70
N GLN A 97 -3.93 -19.75 -25.64
CA GLN A 97 -3.01 -19.78 -26.77
C GLN A 97 -3.47 -18.90 -27.95
N THR A 98 -4.02 -17.72 -27.65
CA THR A 98 -4.44 -16.73 -28.65
C THR A 98 -3.43 -15.58 -28.76
N GLU A 99 -3.25 -15.03 -29.96
CA GLU A 99 -2.34 -13.90 -30.20
C GLU A 99 -3.09 -12.56 -30.19
N HIS A 100 -4.36 -12.57 -30.57
CA HIS A 100 -5.23 -11.40 -30.63
C HIS A 100 -6.54 -11.61 -29.86
N LEU A 101 -7.13 -10.51 -29.39
CA LEU A 101 -8.40 -10.53 -28.63
C LEU A 101 -9.59 -11.10 -29.42
N ASN A 102 -9.52 -11.02 -30.75
CA ASN A 102 -10.58 -11.50 -31.63
C ASN A 102 -10.37 -12.95 -32.07
N ASP A 103 -9.29 -13.60 -31.62
CA ASP A 103 -9.03 -14.98 -31.95
C ASP A 103 -9.96 -15.90 -31.18
N THR A 104 -10.38 -16.98 -31.84
CA THR A 104 -11.08 -18.07 -31.16
C THR A 104 -10.04 -19.12 -30.75
N PRO A 105 -10.03 -19.57 -29.48
CA PRO A 105 -9.11 -20.63 -29.04
C PRO A 105 -9.29 -21.88 -29.91
N SER A 106 -8.18 -22.53 -30.27
CA SER A 106 -8.22 -23.69 -31.17
C SER A 106 -9.00 -24.88 -30.60
N ASP A 107 -9.04 -24.98 -29.27
CA ASP A 107 -9.75 -26.01 -28.52
C ASP A 107 -11.18 -25.59 -28.12
N PHE A 108 -11.66 -24.43 -28.62
CA PHE A 108 -12.97 -23.94 -28.25
C PHE A 108 -14.08 -24.91 -28.70
N PRO A 109 -14.91 -25.40 -27.76
CA PRO A 109 -15.89 -26.43 -28.06
C PRO A 109 -17.08 -25.94 -28.89
N LYS A 110 -17.64 -26.85 -29.69
CA LYS A 110 -18.80 -26.56 -30.56
C LYS A 110 -20.13 -26.78 -29.86
N SER A 111 -20.23 -27.78 -28.98
CA SER A 111 -21.47 -28.10 -28.26
C SER A 111 -21.66 -27.21 -27.03
N LEU A 112 -22.90 -26.96 -26.63
CA LEU A 112 -23.20 -26.15 -25.44
C LEU A 112 -22.69 -26.82 -24.15
N GLN A 113 -22.80 -28.14 -24.06
CA GLN A 113 -22.38 -28.89 -22.87
C GLN A 113 -20.86 -28.83 -22.68
N ASP A 114 -20.10 -28.99 -23.77
CA ASP A 114 -18.64 -28.92 -23.72
C ASP A 114 -18.15 -27.49 -23.44
N LYS A 115 -18.89 -26.45 -23.87
CA LYS A 115 -18.61 -25.05 -23.52
C LYS A 115 -18.71 -24.80 -22.02
N LEU A 116 -19.68 -25.39 -21.34
CA LEU A 116 -19.82 -25.25 -19.88
C LEU A 116 -18.61 -25.88 -19.15
N ILE A 117 -18.21 -27.09 -19.55
CA ILE A 117 -17.04 -27.78 -18.99
C ILE A 117 -15.75 -27.00 -19.28
N TYR A 118 -15.63 -26.42 -20.48
CA TYR A 118 -14.49 -25.58 -20.85
C TYR A 118 -14.37 -24.32 -19.99
N ILE A 119 -15.50 -23.64 -19.72
CA ILE A 119 -15.54 -22.50 -18.80
C ILE A 119 -15.14 -22.93 -17.38
N GLU A 120 -15.64 -24.06 -16.87
CA GLU A 120 -15.24 -24.56 -15.55
C GLU A 120 -13.72 -24.83 -15.46
N HIS A 121 -13.11 -25.33 -16.54
CA HIS A 121 -11.66 -25.50 -16.58
C HIS A 121 -10.89 -24.17 -16.57
N ILE A 122 -11.38 -23.16 -17.27
CA ILE A 122 -10.79 -21.81 -17.23
C ILE A 122 -10.93 -21.21 -15.82
N LEU A 123 -12.09 -21.35 -15.18
CA LEU A 123 -12.29 -20.81 -13.82
C LEU A 123 -11.34 -21.44 -12.79
N LYS A 124 -10.96 -22.70 -12.95
CA LYS A 124 -9.94 -23.34 -12.09
C LYS A 124 -8.55 -22.71 -12.26
N SER A 125 -8.24 -22.11 -13.41
CA SER A 125 -6.96 -21.43 -13.59
C SER A 125 -6.91 -20.05 -12.89
N GLU A 126 -8.06 -19.43 -12.64
CA GLU A 126 -8.18 -18.21 -11.81
C GLU A 126 -7.67 -18.46 -10.38
N GLU A 127 -8.01 -19.62 -9.79
CA GLU A 127 -7.56 -20.02 -8.47
C GLU A 127 -6.03 -20.08 -8.39
N MET A 128 -5.36 -20.55 -9.46
CA MET A 128 -3.90 -20.56 -9.52
C MET A 128 -3.31 -19.14 -9.54
N VAL A 129 -3.92 -18.21 -10.28
CA VAL A 129 -3.49 -16.80 -10.30
C VAL A 129 -3.64 -16.18 -8.92
N PHE A 130 -4.78 -16.41 -8.26
CA PHE A 130 -5.00 -15.95 -6.89
C PHE A 130 -3.97 -16.51 -5.91
N VAL A 131 -3.73 -17.83 -5.92
CA VAL A 131 -2.74 -18.46 -5.03
C VAL A 131 -1.33 -17.92 -5.30
N SER A 132 -0.98 -17.66 -6.57
CA SER A 132 0.34 -17.13 -6.93
C SER A 132 0.56 -15.68 -6.45
N SER A 133 -0.51 -14.88 -6.33
CA SER A 133 -0.43 -13.48 -5.87
C SER A 133 -0.46 -13.35 -4.35
N LEU A 134 -0.88 -14.39 -3.61
CA LEU A 134 -0.98 -14.40 -2.15
C LEU A 134 0.29 -13.89 -1.43
N PRO A 135 1.53 -14.27 -1.79
CA PRO A 135 2.71 -13.77 -1.09
C PRO A 135 2.86 -12.24 -1.17
N ALA A 136 2.59 -11.66 -2.34
CA ALA A 136 2.66 -10.20 -2.53
C ALA A 136 1.52 -9.50 -1.78
N VAL A 137 0.30 -10.03 -1.86
CA VAL A 137 -0.86 -9.51 -1.11
C VAL A 137 -0.61 -9.57 0.39
N GLN A 138 -0.11 -10.69 0.90
CA GLN A 138 0.23 -10.83 2.32
C GLN A 138 1.32 -9.87 2.76
N LYS A 139 2.29 -9.55 1.89
CA LYS A 139 3.34 -8.59 2.22
C LYS A 139 2.77 -7.16 2.35
N VAL A 140 1.88 -6.77 1.44
CA VAL A 140 1.15 -5.49 1.49
C VAL A 140 0.20 -5.42 2.70
N LEU A 141 -0.47 -6.53 3.05
CA LEU A 141 -1.35 -6.52 4.23
C LEU A 141 -0.56 -6.52 5.55
N LYS A 142 0.67 -7.03 5.56
CA LYS A 142 1.55 -7.04 6.74
C LYS A 142 2.36 -5.75 6.90
N SER A 143 2.50 -4.92 5.86
CA SER A 143 3.14 -3.60 6.02
C SER A 143 2.36 -2.69 6.97
N GLU A 144 1.02 -2.85 7.11
CA GLU A 144 0.24 -2.16 8.14
C GLU A 144 0.68 -2.55 9.57
N GLU A 145 1.04 -3.82 9.81
CA GLU A 145 1.52 -4.29 11.14
C GLU A 145 2.95 -3.84 11.45
N GLN A 146 3.76 -3.58 10.43
CA GLN A 146 5.14 -3.12 10.55
C GLN A 146 5.27 -1.60 10.57
N ALA A 147 4.43 -0.85 9.83
CA ALA A 147 4.32 0.60 9.95
C ALA A 147 3.78 1.02 11.33
N ALA A 148 2.91 0.22 11.94
CA ALA A 148 2.52 0.38 13.35
C ALA A 148 3.67 0.15 14.35
N ARG A 149 4.79 -0.45 13.92
CA ARG A 149 6.04 -0.58 14.70
C ARG A 149 7.10 0.46 14.31
N ASP A 150 7.08 0.96 13.08
CA ASP A 150 8.05 1.95 12.57
C ASP A 150 7.68 3.40 12.93
N ASP A 151 6.40 3.69 13.27
CA ASP A 151 5.99 4.99 13.84
C ASP A 151 6.11 5.05 15.37
N SER A 152 6.47 3.95 16.04
CA SER A 152 7.06 4.05 17.37
C SER A 152 8.54 4.30 17.17
N TYR A 153 9.03 5.48 17.57
CA TYR A 153 10.37 5.53 18.17
C TYR A 153 10.49 4.27 19.02
N SER A 154 11.52 3.44 18.83
CA SER A 154 11.62 2.27 19.70
C SER A 154 11.68 2.81 21.14
N ASP A 155 10.61 2.56 21.90
CA ASP A 155 10.53 2.86 23.34
C ASP A 155 11.50 1.94 24.11
N GLU A 156 12.49 1.36 23.43
CA GLU A 156 13.42 0.38 23.95
C GLU A 156 14.68 1.09 24.40
N CYS A 157 14.72 1.53 25.66
CA CYS A 157 15.98 1.99 26.27
C CYS A 157 17.09 0.92 26.18
N ILE A 158 18.37 1.35 26.18
CA ILE A 158 19.53 0.45 26.22
C ILE A 158 19.51 -0.55 27.38
N CYS A 159 18.78 -0.25 28.46
CA CYS A 159 18.60 -1.18 29.58
C CYS A 159 17.70 -2.38 29.23
N LYS A 160 16.97 -2.32 28.10
CA LYS A 160 16.02 -3.33 27.61
C LYS A 160 14.94 -3.72 28.61
N GLN A 161 14.62 -2.80 29.52
CA GLN A 161 13.55 -2.96 30.48
C GLN A 161 12.45 -1.96 30.12
N ASP A 162 11.21 -2.40 30.12
CA ASP A 162 10.05 -1.51 30.08
C ASP A 162 9.76 -1.07 31.53
N ILE A 163 9.94 0.23 31.83
CA ILE A 163 9.71 0.80 33.16
C ILE A 163 8.44 1.67 33.08
N PRO A 164 7.27 1.16 33.54
CA PRO A 164 6.02 1.88 33.42
C PRO A 164 6.06 3.24 34.15
N GLY A 165 5.79 4.31 33.41
CA GLY A 165 5.78 5.68 33.95
C GLY A 165 7.15 6.35 34.06
N SER A 166 8.20 5.76 33.47
CA SER A 166 9.51 6.40 33.37
C SER A 166 9.52 7.46 32.26
N ASP A 167 10.09 8.63 32.55
CA ASP A 167 10.31 9.67 31.56
C ASP A 167 11.44 9.28 30.60
N MET A 168 11.24 9.54 29.30
CA MET A 168 12.19 9.17 28.26
C MET A 168 12.57 10.36 27.38
N ILE A 169 13.77 10.31 26.81
CA ILE A 169 14.27 11.27 25.83
C ILE A 169 14.88 10.55 24.63
N CYS A 170 14.59 11.02 23.43
CA CYS A 170 15.05 10.41 22.17
C CYS A 170 16.17 11.27 21.54
N CYS A 171 17.12 10.60 20.89
CA CYS A 171 18.20 11.28 20.18
C CYS A 171 17.66 11.98 18.92
N GLU A 172 18.00 13.25 18.71
CA GLU A 172 17.52 14.03 17.55
C GLU A 172 18.21 13.66 16.22
N ASN A 173 19.29 12.88 16.25
CA ASN A 173 19.94 12.40 15.04
C ASN A 173 19.16 11.22 14.43
N ARG A 174 18.57 11.44 13.25
CA ARG A 174 17.81 10.42 12.49
C ARG A 174 18.65 9.23 12.02
N ASN A 175 19.97 9.41 11.90
CA ASN A 175 20.91 8.34 11.57
C ASN A 175 21.67 7.86 12.81
N CYS A 176 21.12 8.05 14.01
CA CYS A 176 21.71 7.52 15.22
C CYS A 176 21.73 6.00 15.11
N ASP A 177 22.91 5.38 15.05
CA ASP A 177 23.07 3.90 15.02
C ASP A 177 22.37 3.18 16.18
N ARG A 178 21.96 3.95 17.21
CA ARG A 178 21.26 3.44 18.37
C ARG A 178 19.75 3.49 18.22
N GLU A 179 19.14 4.30 17.33
CA GLU A 179 17.68 4.37 17.05
C GLU A 179 16.73 4.21 18.28
N ILE A 180 17.13 4.74 19.45
CA ILE A 180 16.57 4.39 20.76
C ILE A 180 16.24 5.65 21.57
N CYS A 181 15.14 5.60 22.32
CA CYS A 181 14.83 6.52 23.41
C CYS A 181 15.39 6.01 24.75
N PHE A 182 15.87 6.91 25.60
CA PHE A 182 16.51 6.55 26.87
C PHE A 182 15.64 6.98 28.04
N HIS A 183 15.44 6.11 29.04
CA HIS A 183 14.97 6.56 30.34
C HIS A 183 15.93 7.61 30.87
N LEU A 184 15.41 8.72 31.39
CA LEU A 184 16.24 9.77 31.97
C LEU A 184 17.17 9.21 33.05
N GLU A 185 16.69 8.26 33.86
CA GLU A 185 17.47 7.56 34.88
C GLU A 185 18.63 6.74 34.30
N CYS A 186 18.45 6.12 33.13
CA CYS A 186 19.48 5.28 32.49
C CYS A 186 20.65 6.10 31.91
N ILE A 187 20.47 7.41 31.74
CA ILE A 187 21.49 8.35 31.27
C ILE A 187 21.82 9.42 32.32
N GLU A 188 21.42 9.20 33.58
CA GLU A 188 21.65 10.10 34.71
C GLU A 188 21.13 11.53 34.48
N MET A 189 20.03 11.66 33.74
CA MET A 189 19.31 12.92 33.52
C MET A 189 18.02 12.98 34.34
N ASN A 190 17.51 14.20 34.51
CA ASN A 190 16.22 14.50 35.11
C ASN A 190 15.45 15.46 34.19
N LEU A 191 14.14 15.55 34.36
CA LEU A 191 13.26 16.45 33.58
C LEU A 191 13.74 17.91 33.57
N GLU A 192 14.28 18.40 34.68
CA GLU A 192 14.80 19.78 34.80
C GLU A 192 16.07 20.03 33.98
N ASN A 193 16.77 18.98 33.55
CA ASN A 193 18.03 19.04 32.83
C ASN A 193 17.88 18.74 31.33
N ILE A 194 16.64 18.58 30.85
CA ILE A 194 16.37 18.36 29.43
C ILE A 194 16.60 19.67 28.67
N PRO A 195 17.44 19.68 27.60
CA PRO A 195 17.62 20.86 26.78
C PRO A 195 16.33 21.25 26.05
N ASP A 196 15.97 22.54 26.05
CA ASP A 196 14.76 23.04 25.37
C ASP A 196 14.77 22.90 23.84
N ILE A 197 15.95 22.65 23.23
CA ILE A 197 16.14 22.76 21.77
C ILE A 197 16.41 21.40 21.13
N SER A 198 17.47 20.71 21.52
CA SER A 198 17.88 19.44 20.92
C SER A 198 18.76 18.65 21.87
N TRP A 199 18.57 17.33 21.90
CA TRP A 199 19.40 16.43 22.69
C TRP A 199 19.99 15.32 21.80
N PHE A 200 21.25 14.97 22.07
CA PHE A 200 21.98 13.95 21.33
C PHE A 200 22.64 12.99 22.32
N CYS A 201 22.49 11.69 22.09
CA CYS A 201 23.00 10.66 23.00
C CYS A 201 24.54 10.54 23.01
N SER A 202 25.22 11.14 22.05
CA SER A 202 26.69 11.20 21.98
C SER A 202 27.16 12.41 21.18
N ASN A 203 28.43 12.77 21.34
CA ASN A 203 29.06 13.81 20.53
C ASN A 203 29.08 13.43 19.04
N ASP A 204 29.24 12.14 18.73
CA ASP A 204 29.20 11.65 17.35
C ASP A 204 27.83 11.99 16.70
N CYS A 205 26.73 11.72 17.41
CA CYS A 205 25.38 12.06 16.94
C CYS A 205 25.16 13.57 16.80
N LYS A 206 25.88 14.40 17.58
CA LYS A 206 25.83 15.85 17.46
C LYS A 206 26.61 16.37 16.24
N THR A 207 27.67 15.68 15.84
CA THR A 207 28.53 16.07 14.71
C THR A 207 28.13 15.46 13.36
N SER A 208 27.32 14.41 13.35
CA SER A 208 26.88 13.69 12.14
C SER A 208 25.58 14.24 11.52
N LEU A 209 25.29 15.52 11.71
CA LEU A 209 24.14 16.23 11.12
C LEU A 209 24.30 16.44 9.60
#